data_AF-A0A1A0RGW0-F1
#
_entry.id   AF-A0A1A0RGW0-F1
#
_cell.length_a   1.000
_cell.length_b   1.000
_cell.length_c   1.000
_cell.angle_alpha   90.00
_cell.angle_beta   90.00
_cell.angle_gamma   90.00
#
_symmetry.space_group_name_H-M   'P 1'
#
loop_
_entity.id
_entity.type
_entity.pdbx_description
1 polymer ?
#
loop_
_entity_poly.entity_id
_entity_poly.type
_entity_poly.pdbx_seq_one_letter_code
_entity_poly.pdbx_strand_id
1 'polypeptide(L)'
;MFSHRKRRPQQGSARSGGRWVGLGAAALLTSGIPLAGLAAPPIAAAADCADAEVVFARGTDEPAGMGRVGDALVDALRKQTPGMKIDSYGVNYKASKLQLHGGDGAKDAISHIKSTLSSCPDTKIVLGGYSQGASVINIVAGNPLGNITWGDALPREYADNVVAITTFGDVGTRTKQSIATQSALYGSKAIDLCNPMDPICHEGQGNEWSGHTEGYVPVYTTQAASFIASKLLAGSGQSLPGYGPALPDYGQLPEFGLLPGSGPTPVYGPLPGSGPDTSLHGPQPGYAPAPGYSPETPGYGTQPPGSDSSTPATSAPPAGIGWI
;
A
#
# COMPACT_ATOMS: atom_id res chain seq x y z
N MET A 1 34.85 -2.46 53.92
CA MET A 1 35.36 -3.84 54.08
C MET A 1 35.33 -4.49 52.70
N PHE A 2 36.39 -4.91 52.02
CA PHE A 2 37.83 -5.01 52.28
C PHE A 2 38.55 -4.53 51.01
N SER A 3 39.62 -3.75 51.22
CA SER A 3 40.64 -3.41 50.24
C SER A 3 41.62 -4.58 50.15
N HIS A 4 42.16 -4.92 48.98
CA HIS A 4 43.58 -5.32 48.92
C HIS A 4 44.24 -5.02 47.56
N ARG A 5 45.30 -4.25 47.71
CA ARG A 5 46.32 -3.82 46.76
C ARG A 5 47.30 -4.97 46.42
N LYS A 6 47.93 -4.78 45.26
CA LYS A 6 49.39 -4.84 44.98
C LYS A 6 50.05 -6.13 44.48
N ARG A 7 50.85 -5.88 43.43
CA ARG A 7 52.29 -6.21 43.20
C ARG A 7 52.61 -7.30 42.16
N ARG A 8 53.21 -6.84 41.05
CA ARG A 8 54.34 -7.49 40.34
C ARG A 8 55.51 -7.68 41.30
N PRO A 9 56.31 -8.75 41.16
CA PRO A 9 57.59 -8.70 40.43
C PRO A 9 57.81 -10.02 39.64
N GLN A 10 58.84 -10.31 38.85
CA GLN A 10 60.29 -10.11 39.00
C GLN A 10 60.98 -10.20 37.63
N GLN A 11 62.08 -9.46 37.52
CA GLN A 11 63.14 -9.64 36.53
C GLN A 11 63.84 -11.00 36.73
N GLY A 12 64.11 -11.70 35.64
CA GLY A 12 65.12 -12.74 35.57
C GLY A 12 66.24 -12.27 34.65
N SER A 13 67.41 -12.01 35.21
CA SER A 13 68.67 -11.82 34.49
C SER A 13 69.53 -13.06 34.74
N ALA A 14 70.03 -13.70 33.69
CA ALA A 14 71.19 -14.56 33.78
C ALA A 14 71.96 -14.55 32.45
N ARG A 15 73.21 -14.08 32.54
CA ARG A 15 74.24 -14.13 31.52
C ARG A 15 74.66 -15.59 31.26
N SER A 16 75.06 -15.90 30.03
CA SER A 16 76.23 -16.76 29.79
C SER A 16 76.77 -16.50 28.39
N GLY A 17 78.08 -16.30 28.32
CA GLY A 17 78.80 -16.00 27.09
C GLY A 17 79.10 -17.25 26.26
N GLY A 18 79.33 -17.00 24.97
CA GLY A 18 79.90 -17.96 24.04
C GLY A 18 80.36 -17.20 22.80
N ARG A 19 81.65 -16.82 22.77
CA ARG A 19 82.32 -16.37 21.56
C ARG A 19 82.47 -17.61 20.65
N TRP A 20 81.87 -17.57 19.47
CA TRP A 20 82.28 -18.42 18.35
C TRP A 20 82.57 -17.52 17.16
N VAL A 21 83.85 -17.50 16.80
CA VAL A 21 84.35 -17.01 15.52
C VAL A 21 83.97 -18.07 14.49
N GLY A 22 83.23 -17.67 13.46
CA GLY A 22 82.85 -18.53 12.33
C GLY A 22 82.64 -17.67 11.09
N LEU A 23 83.44 -17.94 10.07
CA LEU A 23 83.58 -17.16 8.85
C LEU A 23 82.34 -17.21 7.95
N GLY A 24 82.07 -16.08 7.30
CA GLY A 24 81.71 -16.00 5.89
C GLY A 24 80.53 -16.82 5.38
N ALA A 25 79.34 -16.24 5.42
CA ALA A 25 78.33 -16.45 4.39
C ALA A 25 77.58 -15.12 4.18
N ALA A 26 77.90 -14.44 3.07
CA ALA A 26 77.11 -13.31 2.60
C ALA A 26 75.76 -13.83 2.12
N ALA A 27 74.78 -13.89 3.02
CA ALA A 27 73.39 -14.08 2.64
C ALA A 27 72.90 -12.78 1.99
N LEU A 28 72.74 -12.80 0.68
CA LEU A 28 72.04 -11.78 -0.09
C LEU A 28 70.61 -11.68 0.46
N LEU A 29 70.36 -10.69 1.33
CA LEU A 29 69.02 -10.27 1.71
C LEU A 29 68.41 -9.58 0.47
N THR A 30 67.77 -10.36 -0.39
CA THR A 30 66.83 -9.79 -1.37
C THR A 30 65.64 -9.26 -0.58
N SER A 31 65.63 -7.94 -0.36
CA SER A 31 64.45 -7.22 0.07
C SER A 31 63.39 -7.32 -1.03
N GLY A 32 62.64 -8.42 -1.03
CA GLY A 32 61.43 -8.53 -1.81
C GLY A 32 60.45 -7.49 -1.29
N ILE A 33 60.31 -6.38 -2.02
CA ILE A 33 59.20 -5.46 -1.81
C ILE A 33 57.94 -6.30 -2.05
N PRO A 34 57.05 -6.48 -1.06
CA PRO A 34 55.77 -7.09 -1.34
C PRO A 34 55.08 -6.16 -2.31
N LEU A 35 54.93 -6.61 -3.55
CA LEU A 35 54.05 -5.99 -4.53
C LEU A 35 52.63 -6.24 -4.01
N ALA A 36 52.21 -5.44 -3.02
CA ALA A 36 50.82 -5.35 -2.62
C ALA A 36 50.11 -4.82 -3.87
N GLY A 37 49.52 -5.74 -4.64
CA GLY A 37 48.66 -5.36 -5.74
C GLY A 37 47.67 -4.34 -5.22
N LEU A 38 47.60 -3.19 -5.89
CA LEU A 38 46.51 -2.25 -5.74
C LEU A 38 45.25 -2.96 -6.24
N ALA A 39 44.68 -3.82 -5.39
CA ALA A 39 43.30 -4.22 -5.55
C ALA A 39 42.51 -2.93 -5.36
N ALA A 40 41.93 -2.42 -6.44
CA ALA A 40 40.92 -1.39 -6.34
C ALA A 40 39.92 -1.84 -5.27
N PRO A 41 39.48 -0.95 -4.36
CA PRO A 41 38.42 -1.32 -3.43
C PRO A 41 37.26 -1.91 -4.25
N PRO A 42 36.61 -2.98 -3.77
CA PRO A 42 35.44 -3.50 -4.46
C PRO A 42 34.51 -2.32 -4.69
N ILE A 43 34.23 -2.02 -5.96
CA ILE A 43 33.22 -1.04 -6.30
C ILE A 43 31.94 -1.66 -5.78
N ALA A 44 31.41 -1.12 -4.68
CA ALA A 44 30.07 -1.43 -4.25
C ALA A 44 29.18 -0.99 -5.41
N ALA A 45 28.71 -1.95 -6.21
CA ALA A 45 27.56 -1.71 -7.05
C ALA A 45 26.46 -1.26 -6.07
N ALA A 46 26.01 -0.01 -6.20
CA ALA A 46 24.83 0.42 -5.48
C ALA A 46 23.75 -0.64 -5.75
N ALA A 47 23.18 -1.21 -4.70
CA ALA A 47 22.02 -2.07 -4.88
C ALA A 47 21.01 -1.28 -5.71
N ASP A 48 20.43 -1.92 -6.74
CA ASP A 48 19.42 -1.32 -7.62
C ASP A 48 18.09 -1.17 -6.84
N CYS A 49 18.13 -0.36 -5.79
CA CYS A 49 17.03 -0.10 -4.88
C CYS A 49 15.98 0.76 -5.58
N ALA A 50 14.71 0.43 -5.38
CA ALA A 50 13.64 1.28 -5.84
C ALA A 50 13.59 2.59 -5.06
N ASP A 51 13.15 3.66 -5.75
CA ASP A 51 12.81 4.92 -5.11
C ASP A 51 11.64 4.71 -4.15
N ALA A 52 10.65 3.90 -4.57
CA ALA A 52 9.57 3.46 -3.70
C ALA A 52 9.08 2.04 -4.03
N GLU A 53 8.51 1.39 -3.03
CA GLU A 53 7.82 0.11 -3.16
C GLU A 53 6.37 0.24 -2.68
N VAL A 54 5.43 -0.23 -3.50
CA VAL A 54 4.01 -0.32 -3.15
C VAL A 54 3.71 -1.71 -2.61
N VAL A 55 3.44 -1.80 -1.30
CA VAL A 55 3.00 -3.02 -0.61
C VAL A 55 1.47 -3.00 -0.53
N PHE A 56 0.81 -3.88 -1.28
CA PHE A 56 -0.65 -3.84 -1.42
C PHE A 56 -1.33 -5.14 -1.03
N ALA A 57 -2.34 -5.04 -0.17
CA ALA A 57 -3.21 -6.14 0.20
C ALA A 57 -4.49 -6.15 -0.65
N ARG A 58 -4.65 -7.19 -1.47
CA ARG A 58 -5.82 -7.39 -2.34
C ARG A 58 -7.11 -7.65 -1.55
N GLY A 59 -8.25 -7.55 -2.21
CA GLY A 59 -9.57 -7.82 -1.65
C GLY A 59 -9.92 -9.31 -1.55
N THR A 60 -11.11 -9.57 -0.99
CA THR A 60 -11.63 -10.91 -0.76
C THR A 60 -11.77 -11.69 -2.07
N ASP A 61 -11.30 -12.93 -2.09
CA ASP A 61 -11.29 -13.89 -3.21
C ASP A 61 -10.59 -13.42 -4.49
N GLU A 62 -9.80 -12.34 -4.43
CA GLU A 62 -8.93 -11.99 -5.55
C GLU A 62 -7.80 -13.04 -5.67
N PRO A 63 -7.33 -13.36 -6.89
CA PRO A 63 -6.16 -14.21 -7.11
C PRO A 63 -4.90 -13.64 -6.44
N ALA A 64 -3.91 -14.49 -6.15
CA ALA A 64 -2.64 -14.05 -5.57
C ALA A 64 -1.98 -12.95 -6.43
N GLY A 65 -1.37 -11.96 -5.76
CA GLY A 65 -0.88 -10.73 -6.37
C GLY A 65 -1.48 -9.48 -5.72
N MET A 66 -1.43 -8.36 -6.43
CA MET A 66 -1.93 -7.06 -5.95
C MET A 66 -3.46 -6.95 -6.02
N GLY A 67 -4.10 -7.75 -6.86
CA GLY A 67 -5.51 -7.61 -7.19
C GLY A 67 -5.78 -6.42 -8.12
N ARG A 68 -7.02 -6.33 -8.61
CA ARG A 68 -7.41 -5.36 -9.65
C ARG A 68 -7.15 -3.91 -9.25
N VAL A 69 -7.42 -3.56 -8.00
CA VAL A 69 -7.23 -2.20 -7.49
C VAL A 69 -5.74 -1.88 -7.30
N GLY A 70 -4.96 -2.82 -6.78
CA GLY A 70 -3.53 -2.64 -6.56
C GLY A 70 -2.75 -2.52 -7.86
N ASP A 71 -3.06 -3.35 -8.86
CA ASP A 71 -2.43 -3.27 -10.19
C ASP A 71 -2.72 -1.91 -10.85
N ALA A 72 -3.98 -1.48 -10.86
CA ALA A 72 -4.39 -0.20 -11.42
C ALA A 72 -3.78 1.01 -10.68
N LEU A 73 -3.60 0.91 -9.36
CA LEU A 73 -2.91 1.93 -8.56
C LEU A 73 -1.45 2.07 -8.98
N VAL A 74 -0.71 0.96 -9.07
CA VAL A 74 0.72 0.98 -9.44
C VAL A 74 0.90 1.49 -10.86
N ASP A 75 0.05 1.07 -11.79
CA ASP A 75 0.08 1.54 -13.17
C ASP A 75 -0.18 3.05 -13.27
N ALA A 76 -1.15 3.56 -12.52
CA ALA A 76 -1.43 5.00 -12.46
C ALA A 76 -0.27 5.77 -11.81
N LEU A 77 0.32 5.23 -10.73
CA LEU A 77 1.44 5.85 -10.03
C LEU A 77 2.67 5.97 -10.94
N ARG A 78 3.08 4.88 -11.59
CA ARG A 78 4.22 4.89 -12.52
C ARG A 78 4.06 5.91 -13.65
N LYS A 79 2.84 6.12 -14.14
CA LYS A 79 2.53 7.16 -15.14
C LYS A 79 2.67 8.58 -14.59
N GLN A 80 2.37 8.79 -13.31
CA GLN A 80 2.41 10.09 -12.65
C GLN A 80 3.78 10.42 -12.03
N THR A 81 4.67 9.45 -11.90
CA THR A 81 6.05 9.62 -11.41
C THR A 81 7.08 9.16 -12.45
N PRO A 82 7.11 9.79 -13.65
CA PRO A 82 8.08 9.40 -14.66
C PRO A 82 9.51 9.60 -14.13
N GLY A 83 10.35 8.58 -14.31
CA GLY A 83 11.74 8.59 -13.85
C GLY A 83 11.96 8.01 -12.45
N MET A 84 10.91 7.66 -11.71
CA MET A 84 11.04 6.89 -10.46
C MET A 84 10.96 5.38 -10.73
N LYS A 85 11.87 4.61 -10.10
CA LYS A 85 11.79 3.15 -10.00
C LYS A 85 10.79 2.79 -8.90
N ILE A 86 9.60 2.34 -9.31
CA ILE A 86 8.52 1.91 -8.42
C ILE A 86 8.39 0.39 -8.46
N ASP A 87 8.80 -0.28 -7.39
CA ASP A 87 8.58 -1.70 -7.19
C ASP A 87 7.19 -1.96 -6.57
N SER A 88 6.70 -3.18 -6.67
CA SER A 88 5.36 -3.55 -6.20
C SER A 88 5.36 -4.94 -5.59
N TYR A 89 4.74 -5.07 -4.43
CA TYR A 89 4.61 -6.31 -3.70
C TYR A 89 3.16 -6.58 -3.29
N GLY A 90 2.61 -7.68 -3.81
CA GLY A 90 1.28 -8.15 -3.43
C GLY A 90 1.36 -8.99 -2.17
N VAL A 91 0.71 -8.53 -1.10
CA VAL A 91 0.69 -9.22 0.19
C VAL A 91 0.19 -10.66 0.02
N ASN A 92 1.00 -11.60 0.46
CA ASN A 92 0.78 -13.03 0.27
C ASN A 92 -0.04 -13.62 1.43
N TYR A 93 -1.35 -13.52 1.30
CA TYR A 93 -2.30 -14.08 2.24
C TYR A 93 -3.49 -14.72 1.53
N LYS A 94 -4.31 -15.52 2.22
CA LYS A 94 -5.39 -16.30 1.59
C LYS A 94 -6.54 -15.45 1.05
N ALA A 95 -6.74 -14.22 1.56
CA ALA A 95 -7.83 -13.31 1.19
C ALA A 95 -9.23 -13.96 1.14
N SER A 96 -9.50 -14.94 2.00
CA SER A 96 -10.72 -15.78 1.87
C SER A 96 -11.99 -15.05 2.32
N LYS A 97 -13.16 -15.49 1.84
CA LYS A 97 -14.50 -15.03 2.29
C LYS A 97 -14.72 -14.91 3.80
N LEU A 98 -14.10 -15.79 4.60
CA LEU A 98 -14.26 -15.76 6.06
C LEU A 98 -13.50 -14.59 6.72
N GLN A 99 -12.64 -13.90 5.98
CA GLN A 99 -11.84 -12.75 6.42
C GLN A 99 -10.95 -12.99 7.67
N LEU A 100 -10.67 -14.25 8.00
CA LEU A 100 -9.90 -14.64 9.19
C LEU A 100 -8.38 -14.38 9.07
N HIS A 101 -7.91 -14.01 7.88
CA HIS A 101 -6.48 -13.94 7.55
C HIS A 101 -5.90 -12.52 7.52
N GLY A 102 -6.61 -11.54 8.10
CA GLY A 102 -6.11 -10.16 8.20
C GLY A 102 -4.76 -10.07 8.92
N GLY A 103 -4.61 -10.81 10.03
CA GLY A 103 -3.35 -10.88 10.77
C GLY A 103 -2.22 -11.56 10.01
N ASP A 104 -2.52 -12.62 9.23
CA ASP A 104 -1.52 -13.28 8.38
C ASP A 104 -1.01 -12.34 7.29
N GLY A 105 -1.91 -11.59 6.65
CA GLY A 105 -1.54 -10.57 5.66
C GLY A 105 -0.70 -9.45 6.27
N ALA A 106 -1.01 -9.01 7.49
CA ALA A 106 -0.23 -7.97 8.16
C ALA A 106 1.18 -8.47 8.49
N LYS A 107 1.30 -9.71 8.97
CA LYS A 107 2.58 -10.36 9.25
C LYS A 107 3.45 -10.48 7.99
N ASP A 108 2.86 -10.88 6.88
CA ASP A 108 3.54 -10.99 5.59
C ASP A 108 4.04 -9.61 5.10
N ALA A 109 3.16 -8.60 5.08
CA ALA A 109 3.52 -7.23 4.72
C ALA A 109 4.66 -6.67 5.59
N ILE A 110 4.58 -6.86 6.91
CA ILE A 110 5.62 -6.39 7.85
C ILE A 110 6.95 -7.13 7.61
N SER A 111 6.92 -8.44 7.37
CA SER A 111 8.12 -9.22 7.08
C SER A 111 8.77 -8.74 5.78
N HIS A 112 7.98 -8.48 4.74
CA HIS A 112 8.46 -7.95 3.48
C HIS A 112 9.10 -6.57 3.64
N ILE A 113 8.41 -5.63 4.29
CA ILE A 113 8.93 -4.27 4.54
C ILE A 113 10.27 -4.32 5.29
N LYS A 114 10.38 -5.14 6.33
CA LYS A 114 11.64 -5.33 7.07
C LYS A 114 12.75 -5.86 6.17
N SER A 115 12.43 -6.81 5.31
CA SER A 115 13.37 -7.36 4.34
C SER A 115 13.83 -6.30 3.34
N THR A 116 12.90 -5.57 2.72
CA THR A 116 13.21 -4.47 1.79
C THR A 116 14.12 -3.45 2.46
N LEU A 117 13.75 -2.93 3.63
CA LEU A 117 14.49 -1.86 4.31
C LEU A 117 15.83 -2.33 4.91
N SER A 118 16.03 -3.64 5.11
CA SER A 118 17.33 -4.18 5.48
C SER A 118 18.34 -4.15 4.32
N SER A 119 17.85 -4.29 3.08
CA SER A 119 18.68 -4.30 1.87
C SER A 119 18.76 -2.91 1.22
N CYS A 120 17.67 -2.14 1.33
CA CYS A 120 17.45 -0.84 0.71
C CYS A 120 16.83 0.13 1.73
N PRO A 121 17.63 0.66 2.68
CA PRO A 121 17.11 1.46 3.79
C PRO A 121 16.47 2.79 3.37
N ASP A 122 16.83 3.31 2.19
CA ASP A 122 16.32 4.58 1.68
C ASP A 122 15.01 4.44 0.88
N THR A 123 14.62 3.21 0.49
CA THR A 123 13.40 2.95 -0.27
C THR A 123 12.18 3.45 0.50
N LYS A 124 11.32 4.22 -0.17
CA LYS A 124 10.06 4.68 0.40
C LYS A 124 9.00 3.60 0.31
N ILE A 125 8.23 3.42 1.38
CA ILE A 125 7.16 2.43 1.44
C ILE A 125 5.82 3.13 1.26
N VAL A 126 5.02 2.59 0.35
CA VAL A 126 3.62 2.96 0.16
C VAL A 126 2.77 1.75 0.54
N LEU A 127 1.89 1.92 1.51
CA LEU A 127 0.95 0.86 1.91
C LEU A 127 -0.38 1.06 1.19
N GLY A 128 -0.98 -0.01 0.68
CA GLY A 128 -2.30 0.07 0.08
C GLY A 128 -3.15 -1.16 0.36
N GLY A 129 -4.47 -0.99 0.40
CA GLY A 129 -5.37 -2.12 0.65
C GLY A 129 -6.78 -1.87 0.18
N TYR A 130 -7.41 -2.90 -0.37
CA TYR A 130 -8.80 -2.86 -0.82
C TYR A 130 -9.67 -3.83 -0.02
N SER A 131 -10.83 -3.37 0.49
CA SER A 131 -11.80 -4.20 1.19
C SER A 131 -11.17 -4.92 2.41
N GLN A 132 -11.15 -6.26 2.44
CA GLN A 132 -10.41 -7.05 3.42
C GLN A 132 -8.93 -6.65 3.52
N GLY A 133 -8.30 -6.30 2.40
CA GLY A 133 -6.93 -5.80 2.37
C GLY A 133 -6.77 -4.43 3.03
N ALA A 134 -7.79 -3.57 3.02
CA ALA A 134 -7.74 -2.33 3.80
C ALA A 134 -7.68 -2.65 5.31
N SER A 135 -8.39 -3.68 5.78
CA SER A 135 -8.27 -4.16 7.16
C SER A 135 -6.86 -4.69 7.49
N VAL A 136 -6.20 -5.37 6.54
CA VAL A 136 -4.78 -5.76 6.69
C VAL A 136 -3.91 -4.52 6.93
N ILE A 137 -4.09 -3.47 6.12
CA ILE A 137 -3.30 -2.24 6.27
C ILE A 137 -3.62 -1.49 7.56
N ASN A 138 -4.87 -1.51 8.04
CA ASN A 138 -5.21 -0.98 9.37
C ASN A 138 -4.41 -1.68 10.47
N ILE A 139 -4.27 -3.01 10.41
CA ILE A 139 -3.44 -3.77 11.36
C ILE A 139 -1.97 -3.34 11.27
N VAL A 140 -1.41 -3.29 10.05
CA VAL A 140 -0.02 -2.85 9.82
C VAL A 140 0.21 -1.44 10.38
N ALA A 141 -0.76 -0.53 10.23
CA ALA A 141 -0.69 0.82 10.74
C ALA A 141 -0.93 0.94 12.26
N GLY A 142 -1.24 -0.17 12.95
CA GLY A 142 -1.63 -0.18 14.36
C GLY A 142 -2.92 0.59 14.64
N ASN A 143 -3.80 0.68 13.64
CA ASN A 143 -5.04 1.45 13.73
C ASN A 143 -6.18 0.57 14.29
N PRO A 144 -6.83 0.97 15.39
CA PRO A 144 -7.91 0.18 15.97
C PRO A 144 -9.18 0.26 15.11
N LEU A 145 -9.67 -0.88 14.66
CA LEU A 145 -10.99 -1.02 14.02
C LEU A 145 -11.98 -1.62 15.02
N GLY A 146 -12.72 -0.77 15.73
CA GLY A 146 -13.58 -1.19 16.84
C GLY A 146 -12.80 -1.82 18.00
N ASN A 147 -13.35 -2.89 18.58
CA ASN A 147 -12.70 -3.65 19.68
C ASN A 147 -11.79 -4.78 19.18
N ILE A 148 -11.39 -4.71 17.92
CA ILE A 148 -10.67 -5.79 17.27
C ILE A 148 -9.17 -5.57 17.48
N THR A 149 -8.52 -6.53 18.15
CA THR A 149 -7.06 -6.59 18.35
C THR A 149 -6.50 -7.76 17.55
N TRP A 150 -6.26 -7.55 16.25
CA TRP A 150 -5.60 -8.56 15.41
C TRP A 150 -4.18 -8.11 15.06
N GLY A 151 -3.24 -9.05 15.16
CA GLY A 151 -1.91 -8.95 14.56
C GLY A 151 -0.98 -7.90 15.17
N ASP A 152 0.25 -7.91 14.69
CA ASP A 152 1.28 -6.95 15.07
C ASP A 152 1.21 -5.72 14.14
N ALA A 153 1.48 -4.54 14.69
CA ALA A 153 1.70 -3.34 13.90
C ALA A 153 3.14 -3.29 13.38
N LEU A 154 3.37 -2.54 12.30
CA LEU A 154 4.72 -2.22 11.83
C LEU A 154 5.48 -1.49 12.97
N PRO A 155 6.68 -1.96 13.35
CA PRO A 155 7.46 -1.28 14.40
C PRO A 155 7.73 0.18 14.04
N ARG A 156 7.66 1.04 15.05
CA ARG A 156 7.74 2.50 14.88
C ARG A 156 9.03 2.96 14.17
N GLU A 157 10.12 2.22 14.30
CA GLU A 157 11.39 2.49 13.61
C GLU A 157 11.28 2.52 12.07
N TYR A 158 10.29 1.83 11.49
CA TYR A 158 10.04 1.84 10.04
C TYR A 158 8.99 2.87 9.61
N ALA A 159 8.40 3.60 10.56
CA ALA A 159 7.29 4.48 10.26
C ALA A 159 7.69 5.62 9.32
N ASP A 160 8.91 6.14 9.42
CA ASP A 160 9.41 7.23 8.58
C ASP A 160 9.68 6.79 7.13
N ASN A 161 9.89 5.50 6.88
CA ASN A 161 9.95 4.94 5.54
C ASN A 161 8.58 4.90 4.87
N VAL A 162 7.48 4.78 5.64
CA VAL A 162 6.12 4.81 5.09
C VAL A 162 5.75 6.25 4.74
N VAL A 163 5.66 6.58 3.46
CA VAL A 163 5.38 7.94 2.98
C VAL A 163 3.92 8.17 2.62
N ALA A 164 3.18 7.10 2.32
CA ALA A 164 1.77 7.16 1.98
C ALA A 164 1.04 5.87 2.36
N ILE A 165 -0.23 5.99 2.75
CA ILE A 165 -1.15 4.89 2.96
C ILE A 165 -2.44 5.18 2.17
N THR A 166 -2.89 4.23 1.36
CA THR A 166 -4.12 4.35 0.56
C THR A 166 -5.05 3.17 0.81
N THR A 167 -6.19 3.43 1.43
CA THR A 167 -7.23 2.41 1.65
C THR A 167 -8.40 2.64 0.70
N PHE A 168 -8.98 1.55 0.20
CA PHE A 168 -10.09 1.55 -0.73
C PHE A 168 -11.21 0.66 -0.18
N GLY A 169 -12.43 1.15 -0.08
CA GLY A 169 -13.53 0.34 0.45
C GLY A 169 -13.26 -0.09 1.90
N ASP A 170 -12.75 0.81 2.74
CA ASP A 170 -12.33 0.51 4.10
C ASP A 170 -13.50 0.60 5.10
N VAL A 171 -13.60 -0.41 5.96
CA VAL A 171 -14.54 -0.41 7.08
C VAL A 171 -14.22 0.68 8.11
N GLY A 172 -12.97 1.15 8.15
CA GLY A 172 -12.54 2.28 8.98
C GLY A 172 -13.36 3.55 8.74
N THR A 173 -13.75 3.84 7.49
CA THR A 173 -14.68 4.96 7.20
C THR A 173 -16.03 4.73 7.87
N ARG A 174 -16.58 3.52 7.80
CA ARG A 174 -17.89 3.20 8.40
C ARG A 174 -17.90 3.38 9.90
N THR A 175 -16.82 2.98 10.56
CA THR A 175 -16.70 3.09 12.02
C THR A 175 -16.14 4.45 12.48
N LYS A 176 -15.86 5.38 11.56
CA LYS A 176 -15.23 6.68 11.82
C LYS A 176 -13.85 6.55 12.47
N GLN A 177 -13.15 5.47 12.15
CA GLN A 177 -11.83 5.12 12.67
C GLN A 177 -10.86 4.87 11.51
N SER A 178 -10.93 5.62 10.41
CA SER A 178 -9.96 5.46 9.34
C SER A 178 -8.56 5.88 9.81
N ILE A 179 -7.52 5.33 9.17
CA ILE A 179 -6.12 5.65 9.51
C ILE A 179 -5.88 7.17 9.42
N ALA A 180 -6.47 7.82 8.42
CA ALA A 180 -6.36 9.26 8.16
C ALA A 180 -6.83 10.12 9.34
N THR A 181 -7.87 9.69 10.06
CA THR A 181 -8.43 10.46 11.19
C THR A 181 -7.88 10.04 12.54
N GLN A 182 -7.53 8.76 12.71
CA GLN A 182 -7.26 8.19 14.02
C GLN A 182 -5.78 7.94 14.31
N SER A 183 -4.95 7.73 13.29
CA SER A 183 -3.54 7.42 13.50
C SER A 183 -2.71 8.68 13.74
N ALA A 184 -2.17 8.84 14.94
CA ALA A 184 -1.21 9.91 15.23
C ALA A 184 0.10 9.78 14.41
N LEU A 185 0.45 8.57 13.99
CA LEU A 185 1.69 8.28 13.27
C LEU A 185 1.52 8.35 11.75
N TYR A 186 0.35 7.93 11.24
CA TYR A 186 0.12 7.81 9.80
C TYR A 186 -0.98 8.71 9.25
N GLY A 187 -1.76 9.40 10.09
CA GLY A 187 -2.93 10.16 9.63
C GLY A 187 -2.62 11.20 8.55
N SER A 188 -1.54 11.97 8.73
CA SER A 188 -1.11 13.00 7.76
C SER A 188 -0.60 12.45 6.41
N LYS A 189 -0.38 11.13 6.32
CA LYS A 189 0.08 10.41 5.13
C LYS A 189 -0.92 9.36 4.65
N ALA A 190 -2.12 9.32 5.22
CA ALA A 190 -3.15 8.38 4.82
C ALA A 190 -4.29 9.08 4.08
N ILE A 191 -4.86 8.38 3.10
CA ILE A 191 -6.13 8.73 2.46
C ILE A 191 -7.00 7.49 2.42
N ASP A 192 -8.26 7.67 2.79
CA ASP A 192 -9.28 6.63 2.72
C ASP A 192 -10.26 6.97 1.60
N LEU A 193 -10.42 6.06 0.63
CA LEU A 193 -11.19 6.25 -0.58
C LEU A 193 -12.38 5.32 -0.55
N CYS A 194 -13.56 5.90 -0.51
CA CYS A 194 -14.83 5.18 -0.40
C CYS A 194 -15.83 5.70 -1.42
N ASN A 195 -16.40 4.79 -2.21
CA ASN A 195 -17.54 5.11 -3.06
C ASN A 195 -18.77 5.46 -2.20
N PRO A 196 -19.60 6.45 -2.60
CA PRO A 196 -20.74 6.89 -1.80
C PRO A 196 -21.78 5.82 -1.44
N MET A 197 -21.92 4.77 -2.26
CA MET A 197 -22.89 3.67 -2.05
C MET A 197 -22.24 2.40 -1.52
N ASP A 198 -20.95 2.43 -1.15
CA ASP A 198 -20.22 1.24 -0.70
C ASP A 198 -20.71 0.79 0.70
N PRO A 199 -21.34 -0.40 0.83
CA PRO A 199 -21.84 -0.91 2.11
C PRO A 199 -20.73 -1.28 3.12
N ILE A 200 -19.48 -1.38 2.67
CA ILE A 200 -18.33 -1.58 3.56
C ILE A 200 -17.97 -0.26 4.25
N CYS A 201 -18.02 0.85 3.51
CA CYS A 201 -17.69 2.19 4.00
C CYS A 201 -18.86 2.90 4.70
N HIS A 202 -20.09 2.56 4.36
CA HIS A 202 -21.26 3.32 4.80
C HIS A 202 -22.31 2.42 5.46
N GLU A 203 -23.02 2.99 6.43
CA GLU A 203 -24.20 2.37 7.04
C GLU A 203 -25.48 3.02 6.49
N GLY A 204 -26.61 2.33 6.64
CA GLY A 204 -27.92 2.88 6.26
C GLY A 204 -28.42 2.46 4.86
N GLN A 205 -29.53 3.08 4.46
CA GLN A 205 -30.20 2.79 3.19
C GLN A 205 -29.47 3.46 2.02
N GLY A 206 -29.62 2.91 0.81
CA GLY A 206 -29.00 3.44 -0.41
C GLY A 206 -27.61 2.88 -0.74
N ASN A 207 -27.10 1.95 0.08
CA ASN A 207 -25.89 1.21 -0.24
C ASN A 207 -26.17 0.06 -1.21
N GLU A 208 -25.22 -0.19 -2.11
CA GLU A 208 -25.29 -1.25 -3.11
C GLU A 208 -23.93 -1.93 -3.26
N TRP A 209 -23.92 -3.25 -3.48
CA TRP A 209 -22.66 -3.98 -3.67
C TRP A 209 -21.87 -3.53 -4.90
N SER A 210 -22.56 -3.01 -5.94
CA SER A 210 -21.95 -2.32 -7.08
C SER A 210 -21.06 -1.16 -6.64
N GLY A 211 -21.46 -0.42 -5.59
CA GLY A 211 -20.67 0.64 -4.97
C GLY A 211 -19.37 0.11 -4.34
N HIS A 212 -19.31 -1.15 -3.93
CA HIS A 212 -18.05 -1.75 -3.48
C HIS A 212 -17.19 -2.24 -4.64
N THR A 213 -17.79 -2.80 -5.69
CA THR A 213 -17.04 -3.49 -6.75
C THR A 213 -16.62 -2.58 -7.92
N GLU A 214 -17.35 -1.52 -8.20
CA GLU A 214 -17.17 -0.65 -9.37
C GLU A 214 -16.61 0.72 -8.98
N GLY A 215 -16.18 1.53 -9.96
CA GLY A 215 -15.76 2.93 -9.74
C GLY A 215 -14.39 3.13 -9.07
N TYR A 216 -13.90 2.19 -8.25
CA TYR A 216 -12.55 2.29 -7.66
C TYR A 216 -11.45 2.38 -8.71
N VAL A 217 -11.62 1.67 -9.82
CA VAL A 217 -10.73 1.70 -10.98
C VAL A 217 -11.48 2.33 -12.17
N PRO A 218 -10.90 3.31 -12.88
CA PRO A 218 -9.60 3.94 -12.62
C PRO A 218 -9.67 5.16 -11.69
N VAL A 219 -10.87 5.61 -11.27
CA VAL A 219 -11.07 6.93 -10.67
C VAL A 219 -10.29 7.08 -9.37
N TYR A 220 -10.61 6.26 -8.36
CA TYR A 220 -9.94 6.34 -7.07
C TYR A 220 -8.50 5.86 -7.12
N THR A 221 -8.16 4.88 -7.96
CA THR A 221 -6.76 4.49 -8.14
C THR A 221 -5.91 5.61 -8.74
N THR A 222 -6.47 6.42 -9.65
CA THR A 222 -5.78 7.61 -10.20
C THR A 222 -5.63 8.69 -9.15
N GLN A 223 -6.67 8.95 -8.35
CA GLN A 223 -6.62 9.91 -7.25
C GLN A 223 -5.59 9.50 -6.18
N ALA A 224 -5.58 8.23 -5.79
CA ALA A 224 -4.61 7.66 -4.87
C ALA A 224 -3.18 7.78 -5.40
N ALA A 225 -2.95 7.49 -6.68
CA ALA A 225 -1.66 7.68 -7.33
C ALA A 225 -1.18 9.14 -7.25
N SER A 226 -2.07 10.12 -7.46
CA SER A 226 -1.72 11.54 -7.32
C SER A 226 -1.36 11.92 -5.88
N PHE A 227 -2.10 11.38 -4.91
CA PHE A 227 -1.77 11.56 -3.50
C PHE A 227 -0.38 10.98 -3.17
N ILE A 228 -0.11 9.74 -3.58
CA ILE A 228 1.19 9.08 -3.35
C ILE A 228 2.32 9.86 -4.03
N ALA A 229 2.15 10.25 -5.30
CA ALA A 229 3.14 11.03 -6.04
C ALA A 229 3.48 12.34 -5.30
N SER A 230 2.47 13.05 -4.77
CA SER A 230 2.69 14.26 -3.99
C SER A 230 3.53 14.02 -2.73
N LYS A 231 3.35 12.88 -2.05
CA LYS A 231 4.12 12.51 -0.86
C LYS A 231 5.55 12.13 -1.19
N LEU A 232 5.75 11.37 -2.27
CA LEU A 232 7.07 11.00 -2.77
C LEU A 232 7.89 12.24 -3.17
N LEU A 233 7.27 13.17 -3.87
CA LEU A 233 7.92 14.38 -4.40
C LEU A 233 8.19 15.44 -3.34
N ALA A 234 7.30 15.58 -2.35
CA ALA A 234 7.55 16.42 -1.18
C ALA A 234 8.79 15.96 -0.38
N GLY A 235 9.09 14.66 -0.37
CA GLY A 235 10.28 14.10 0.29
C GLY A 235 11.57 14.15 -0.53
N SER A 236 11.49 14.42 -1.84
CA SER A 236 12.63 14.35 -2.78
C SER A 236 13.10 15.72 -3.30
N GLY A 237 12.54 16.82 -2.79
CA GLY A 237 12.92 18.18 -3.19
C GLY A 237 12.57 18.53 -4.63
N GLN A 238 11.80 17.68 -5.32
CA GLN A 238 11.33 17.88 -6.68
C GLN A 238 9.89 18.37 -6.65
N SER A 239 9.62 19.55 -7.21
CA SER A 239 8.27 20.06 -7.41
C SER A 239 7.60 19.34 -8.60
N LEU A 240 6.37 18.85 -8.40
CA LEU A 240 5.51 18.33 -9.46
C LEU A 240 5.35 19.34 -10.63
N PRO A 241 5.48 18.93 -11.90
CA PRO A 241 4.90 19.65 -13.02
C PRO A 241 3.37 19.65 -12.87
N GLY A 242 2.75 20.83 -12.76
CA GLY A 242 1.32 20.97 -12.51
C GLY A 242 0.47 20.27 -13.56
N TYR A 243 -0.24 19.22 -13.16
CA TYR A 243 -1.32 18.61 -13.93
C TYR A 243 -2.59 18.56 -13.08
N GLY A 244 -3.54 19.45 -13.42
CA GLY A 244 -4.89 19.51 -12.89
C GLY A 244 -5.46 20.92 -13.05
N PRO A 245 -6.72 21.10 -13.50
CA PRO A 245 -7.35 22.42 -13.50
C PRO A 245 -7.44 22.90 -12.04
N ALA A 246 -7.02 24.15 -11.81
CA ALA A 246 -7.10 24.78 -10.51
C ALA A 246 -8.53 24.68 -9.96
N LEU A 247 -8.69 24.06 -8.79
CA LEU A 247 -9.88 24.26 -7.99
C LEU A 247 -9.95 25.76 -7.63
N PRO A 248 -11.11 26.42 -7.74
CA PRO A 248 -11.22 27.83 -7.42
C PRO A 248 -10.82 28.07 -5.97
N ASP A 249 -9.85 28.97 -5.83
CA ASP A 249 -9.34 29.54 -4.59
C ASP A 249 -10.50 30.11 -3.76
N TYR A 250 -10.88 29.43 -2.69
CA TYR A 250 -11.68 30.07 -1.64
C TYR A 250 -10.74 30.95 -0.84
N GLY A 251 -10.60 32.18 -1.35
CA GLY A 251 -9.76 33.22 -0.82
C GLY A 251 -9.90 33.40 0.69
N GLN A 252 -8.73 33.53 1.29
CA GLN A 252 -8.45 33.86 2.68
C GLN A 252 -9.25 35.10 3.14
N LEU A 253 -10.06 34.94 4.18
CA LEU A 253 -10.72 36.04 4.87
C LEU A 253 -9.68 36.91 5.59
N PRO A 254 -9.65 38.24 5.40
CA PRO A 254 -8.85 39.10 6.24
C PRO A 254 -9.63 39.62 7.45
N GLU A 255 -8.86 39.62 8.54
CA GLU A 255 -9.01 40.24 9.85
C GLU A 255 -9.73 41.61 9.85
N PHE A 256 -10.79 41.77 10.64
CA PHE A 256 -11.48 43.06 10.85
C PHE A 256 -11.03 43.74 12.15
N GLY A 257 -10.37 44.89 12.00
CA GLY A 257 -10.21 45.91 13.04
C GLY A 257 -11.05 47.18 12.75
N LEU A 258 -11.97 47.48 13.68
CA LEU A 258 -12.51 48.79 14.15
C LEU A 258 -12.76 50.00 13.19
N LEU A 259 -14.07 50.27 12.95
CA LEU A 259 -14.92 51.52 12.97
C LEU A 259 -14.36 52.96 12.73
N PRO A 260 -15.21 54.01 12.46
CA PRO A 260 -16.48 54.12 11.70
C PRO A 260 -16.55 55.34 10.73
N GLY A 261 -17.53 55.38 9.81
CA GLY A 261 -17.83 56.56 8.98
C GLY A 261 -19.05 56.38 8.07
N SER A 262 -19.82 57.44 7.86
CA SER A 262 -21.27 57.47 7.59
C SER A 262 -21.73 57.74 6.14
N GLY A 263 -22.74 56.98 5.68
CA GLY A 263 -23.77 57.34 4.65
C GLY A 263 -23.45 57.09 3.16
N PRO A 264 -24.43 57.20 2.22
CA PRO A 264 -25.83 56.73 2.23
C PRO A 264 -26.11 55.67 1.11
N THR A 265 -27.21 54.94 1.25
CA THR A 265 -27.71 53.88 0.33
C THR A 265 -28.33 54.41 -0.97
N PRO A 266 -28.20 53.71 -2.12
CA PRO A 266 -29.11 53.87 -3.24
C PRO A 266 -30.12 52.71 -3.37
N VAL A 267 -31.36 53.12 -3.66
CA VAL A 267 -32.55 52.34 -3.96
C VAL A 267 -32.64 52.07 -5.47
N TYR A 268 -33.01 50.85 -5.87
CA TYR A 268 -33.66 50.44 -7.14
C TYR A 268 -34.30 49.07 -6.84
N GLY A 269 -35.52 48.65 -7.16
CA GLY A 269 -36.62 49.03 -8.05
C GLY A 269 -37.34 47.68 -8.41
N PRO A 270 -38.68 47.58 -8.55
CA PRO A 270 -39.37 46.28 -8.47
C PRO A 270 -39.44 45.48 -9.78
N LEU A 271 -39.48 44.14 -9.62
CA LEU A 271 -39.66 43.11 -10.66
C LEU A 271 -40.99 43.24 -11.42
N PRO A 272 -41.04 42.88 -12.72
CA PRO A 272 -42.26 42.44 -13.37
C PRO A 272 -42.25 40.92 -13.62
N GLY A 273 -43.38 40.26 -13.38
CA GLY A 273 -43.66 38.92 -13.85
C GLY A 273 -44.82 38.91 -14.85
N SER A 274 -44.84 37.93 -15.77
CA SER A 274 -46.04 37.17 -16.21
C SER A 274 -45.77 36.26 -17.44
N GLY A 275 -45.76 34.93 -17.23
CA GLY A 275 -46.29 33.84 -18.10
C GLY A 275 -45.73 33.57 -19.52
N PRO A 276 -46.25 32.55 -20.25
CA PRO A 276 -45.94 31.11 -20.09
C PRO A 276 -45.38 30.43 -21.38
N ASP A 277 -44.88 29.20 -21.22
CA ASP A 277 -44.54 28.18 -22.24
C ASP A 277 -43.62 28.54 -23.42
N THR A 278 -42.44 27.91 -23.49
CA THR A 278 -41.90 27.35 -24.75
C THR A 278 -40.90 26.23 -24.47
N SER A 279 -41.24 25.03 -24.93
CA SER A 279 -40.37 23.86 -25.05
C SER A 279 -39.16 24.13 -25.94
N LEU A 280 -37.95 23.83 -25.46
CA LEU A 280 -36.76 23.67 -26.31
C LEU A 280 -35.88 22.51 -25.78
N HIS A 281 -36.41 21.30 -25.84
CA HIS A 281 -35.58 20.10 -26.00
C HIS A 281 -35.46 19.80 -27.49
N GLY A 282 -34.26 20.00 -28.04
CA GLY A 282 -33.91 19.56 -29.39
C GLY A 282 -33.79 18.03 -29.48
N PRO A 283 -33.96 17.43 -30.67
CA PRO A 283 -33.97 15.98 -30.84
C PRO A 283 -32.58 15.36 -30.63
N GLN A 284 -32.56 14.25 -29.87
CA GLN A 284 -31.42 13.33 -29.75
C GLN A 284 -31.17 12.58 -31.07
N PRO A 285 -29.91 12.36 -31.50
CA PRO A 285 -29.60 11.42 -32.58
C PRO A 285 -29.89 9.97 -32.15
N GLY A 286 -30.75 9.29 -32.90
CA GLY A 286 -31.07 7.87 -32.69
C GLY A 286 -29.95 6.95 -33.16
N TYR A 287 -29.53 6.03 -32.28
CA TYR A 287 -28.78 4.84 -32.67
C TYR A 287 -29.74 3.71 -33.02
N ALA A 288 -29.56 3.12 -34.20
CA ALA A 288 -30.31 1.97 -34.70
C ALA A 288 -30.06 0.70 -33.87
N PRO A 289 -31.03 -0.23 -33.76
CA PRO A 289 -30.84 -1.51 -33.10
C PRO A 289 -30.00 -2.47 -33.96
N ALA A 290 -29.02 -3.13 -33.35
CA ALA A 290 -28.28 -4.24 -33.94
C ALA A 290 -29.17 -5.50 -34.05
N PRO A 291 -28.92 -6.41 -35.01
CA PRO A 291 -29.77 -7.59 -35.23
C PRO A 291 -29.66 -8.61 -34.11
N GLY A 292 -30.80 -9.20 -33.74
CA GLY A 292 -30.95 -10.15 -32.65
C GLY A 292 -30.16 -11.45 -32.82
N TYR A 293 -29.59 -11.92 -31.71
CA TYR A 293 -29.14 -13.29 -31.52
C TYR A 293 -30.28 -14.08 -30.86
N SER A 294 -30.81 -15.07 -31.56
CA SER A 294 -31.70 -16.08 -30.99
C SER A 294 -30.88 -17.09 -30.18
N PRO A 295 -31.28 -17.47 -28.95
CA PRO A 295 -30.74 -18.65 -28.31
C PRO A 295 -31.42 -19.90 -28.87
N GLU A 296 -30.67 -20.76 -29.56
CA GLU A 296 -31.10 -22.12 -29.86
C GLU A 296 -31.14 -22.95 -28.56
N THR A 297 -32.31 -23.47 -28.25
CA THR A 297 -32.57 -24.55 -27.28
C THR A 297 -31.76 -25.81 -27.63
N PRO A 298 -31.05 -26.44 -26.68
CA PRO A 298 -30.54 -27.79 -26.88
C PRO A 298 -31.70 -28.79 -26.91
N GLY A 299 -31.99 -29.31 -28.10
CA GLY A 299 -32.93 -30.41 -28.29
C GLY A 299 -32.38 -31.70 -27.67
N TYR A 300 -33.23 -32.37 -26.88
CA TYR A 300 -33.03 -33.77 -26.49
C TYR A 300 -33.09 -34.65 -27.74
N GLY A 301 -31.93 -35.12 -28.20
CA GLY A 301 -31.82 -36.17 -29.20
C GLY A 301 -32.14 -37.53 -28.58
N THR A 302 -33.14 -38.20 -29.16
CA THR A 302 -33.48 -39.60 -28.90
C THR A 302 -32.33 -40.52 -29.34
N GLN A 303 -31.76 -41.28 -28.41
CA GLN A 303 -30.79 -42.35 -28.69
C GLN A 303 -31.47 -43.74 -28.56
N PRO A 304 -31.26 -44.69 -29.48
CA PRO A 304 -31.91 -46.01 -29.47
C PRO A 304 -31.30 -46.95 -28.40
N PRO A 305 -31.99 -48.06 -28.03
CA PRO A 305 -31.69 -48.81 -26.81
C PRO A 305 -30.48 -49.73 -26.98
N GLY A 306 -29.51 -49.61 -26.07
CA GLY A 306 -28.37 -50.51 -25.93
C GLY A 306 -28.41 -51.23 -24.58
N SER A 307 -28.62 -52.54 -24.68
CA SER A 307 -28.48 -53.65 -23.70
C SER A 307 -27.97 -53.39 -22.28
N ASP A 308 -28.73 -53.97 -21.34
CA ASP A 308 -28.47 -54.21 -19.93
C ASP A 308 -27.08 -54.75 -19.59
N SER A 309 -26.55 -54.30 -18.44
CA SER A 309 -25.84 -55.16 -17.47
C SER A 309 -25.82 -54.49 -16.11
N SER A 310 -26.67 -55.00 -15.23
CA SER A 310 -26.82 -54.63 -13.83
C SER A 310 -25.78 -55.37 -12.97
N THR A 311 -25.12 -54.65 -12.05
CA THR A 311 -24.54 -55.24 -10.82
C THR A 311 -24.81 -54.30 -9.64
N PRO A 312 -25.20 -54.81 -8.46
CA PRO A 312 -25.76 -53.99 -7.39
C PRO A 312 -24.69 -53.41 -6.46
N ALA A 313 -24.92 -52.16 -6.03
CA ALA A 313 -24.21 -51.51 -4.93
C ALA A 313 -24.70 -52.05 -3.57
N THR A 314 -23.75 -52.34 -2.69
CA THR A 314 -23.97 -52.67 -1.27
C THR A 314 -24.23 -51.42 -0.44
N SER A 315 -25.23 -51.52 0.42
CA SER A 315 -25.77 -50.52 1.35
C SER A 315 -25.15 -50.60 2.75
N ALA A 316 -25.05 -49.45 3.45
CA ALA A 316 -25.28 -49.19 4.90
C ALA A 316 -24.47 -47.95 5.41
N PRO A 317 -24.77 -47.36 6.59
CA PRO A 317 -25.93 -46.52 6.95
C PRO A 317 -25.49 -45.13 7.53
N PRO A 318 -26.42 -44.21 7.93
CA PRO A 318 -26.08 -42.82 8.25
C PRO A 318 -25.71 -42.62 9.74
N ALA A 319 -24.74 -41.74 10.00
CA ALA A 319 -24.50 -41.17 11.32
C ALA A 319 -24.92 -39.69 11.31
N GLY A 320 -26.03 -39.38 11.97
CA GLY A 320 -26.38 -38.02 12.35
C GLY A 320 -25.87 -37.72 13.77
N ILE A 321 -25.39 -36.50 13.99
CA ILE A 321 -25.48 -35.77 15.26
C ILE A 321 -25.64 -34.28 14.89
N GLY A 322 -26.70 -33.68 15.41
CA GLY A 322 -27.06 -32.28 15.22
C GLY A 322 -26.44 -31.37 16.27
N TRP A 323 -26.38 -30.09 15.91
CA TRP A 323 -26.03 -28.96 16.76
C TRP A 323 -27.31 -28.36 17.39
N ILE A 324 -27.23 -28.05 18.68
CA ILE A 324 -27.88 -26.89 19.31
C ILE A 324 -26.76 -26.11 19.97
#